data_AF-A0A496R4M6-F1
#
_entry.id   AF-A0A496R4M6-F1
#
_cell.length_a   1.000
_cell.length_b   1.000
_cell.length_c   1.000
_cell.angle_alpha   90.00
_cell.angle_beta   90.00
_cell.angle_gamma   90.00
#
_symmetry.space_group_name_H-M   'P 1'
#
loop_
_entity.id
_entity.type
_entity.pdbx_description
1 polymer ?
#
loop_
_entity_poly.entity_id
_entity_poly.type
_entity_poly.pdbx_seq_one_letter_code
_entity_poly.pdbx_strand_id
1 'polypeptide(L)'
;MRQFITLRTLEREALYDITKAVKSALTASGIRNGICSLYVQGATAALMIQENWDDSVPRDVLKMMCNIDPREQRTVVVTVLGDEGYENE
;
A
#
# COMPACT_ATOMS: atom_id res chain seq x y z
N MET A 1 -10.11 9.79 14.07
CA MET A 1 -9.95 10.64 12.86
C MET A 1 -10.16 9.77 11.64
N ARG A 2 -10.79 10.27 10.58
CA ARG A 2 -10.89 9.56 9.29
C ARG A 2 -10.39 10.48 8.18
N GLN A 3 -9.48 9.98 7.35
CA GLN A 3 -9.00 10.66 6.15
C GLN A 3 -9.21 9.77 4.93
N PHE A 4 -9.42 10.40 3.78
CA PHE A 4 -9.53 9.71 2.49
C PHE A 4 -8.29 10.01 1.67
N ILE A 5 -7.62 8.96 1.18
CA ILE A 5 -6.51 9.07 0.23
C ILE A 5 -7.05 8.60 -1.12
N THR A 6 -7.12 9.52 -2.08
CA THR A 6 -7.56 9.21 -3.44
C THR A 6 -6.35 8.96 -4.31
N LEU A 7 -6.31 7.81 -4.97
CA LEU A 7 -5.25 7.44 -5.91
C LEU A 7 -5.82 7.36 -7.32
N ARG A 8 -5.05 7.87 -8.27
CA ARG A 8 -5.32 7.64 -9.69
C ARG A 8 -4.40 6.52 -10.17
N THR A 9 -4.98 5.44 -10.66
CA THR A 9 -4.21 4.36 -11.28
C THR A 9 -4.02 4.66 -12.76
N LEU A 10 -2.83 4.34 -13.26
CA LEU A 10 -2.44 4.53 -14.67
C LEU A 10 -2.44 3.20 -15.43
N GLU A 11 -2.27 2.10 -14.70
CA GLU A 11 -2.20 0.76 -15.25
C GLU A 11 -3.29 -0.13 -14.65
N ARG A 12 -3.60 -1.24 -15.32
CA ARG A 12 -4.60 -2.20 -14.85
C ARG A 12 -4.14 -2.96 -13.60
N GLU A 13 -2.83 -3.21 -13.53
CA GLU A 13 -2.14 -3.95 -12.49
C GLU A 13 -0.89 -3.14 -12.14
N ALA A 14 -0.84 -2.64 -10.91
CA ALA A 14 0.28 -1.86 -10.45
C ALA A 14 0.31 -1.89 -8.91
N LEU A 15 1.51 -1.72 -8.38
CA LEU A 15 1.67 -1.40 -6.96
C LEU A 15 1.84 0.11 -6.81
N TYR A 16 1.07 0.69 -5.89
CA TYR A 16 1.19 2.11 -5.53
C TYR A 16 1.65 2.26 -4.09
N ASP A 17 2.76 2.95 -3.89
CA ASP A 17 3.22 3.32 -2.55
C ASP A 17 2.42 4.51 -2.01
N ILE A 18 1.72 4.30 -0.90
CA ILE A 18 0.95 5.32 -0.19
C ILE A 18 1.57 5.71 1.15
N THR A 19 2.75 5.18 1.50
CA THR A 19 3.41 5.38 2.79
C THR A 19 3.51 6.85 3.14
N LYS A 20 3.95 7.68 2.19
CA LYS A 20 4.08 9.13 2.41
C LYS A 20 2.74 9.81 2.70
N ALA A 21 1.67 9.40 2.02
CA ALA A 21 0.33 9.94 2.23
C ALA A 21 -0.23 9.52 3.59
N VAL A 22 -0.04 8.25 3.97
CA VAL A 22 -0.43 7.73 5.29
C VAL A 22 0.37 8.40 6.42
N LYS A 23 1.70 8.51 6.30
CA LYS A 23 2.54 9.21 7.29
C LYS A 23 2.10 10.66 7.45
N SER A 24 1.81 11.35 6.36
CA SER A 24 1.30 12.74 6.40
C SER A 24 -0.05 12.83 7.13
N ALA A 25 -0.96 11.88 6.88
CA ALA A 25 -2.24 11.78 7.57
C ALA A 25 -2.08 11.53 9.09
N LEU A 26 -1.14 10.65 9.46
CA LEU A 26 -0.82 10.34 10.85
C LEU A 26 -0.18 11.53 11.57
N THR A 27 0.80 12.21 10.96
CA THR A 27 1.41 13.42 11.53
C THR A 27 0.37 14.52 11.75
N ALA A 28 -0.52 14.75 10.78
CA ALA A 28 -1.60 15.72 10.89
C ALA A 28 -2.64 15.36 11.97
N SER A 29 -2.74 14.08 12.35
CA SER A 29 -3.65 13.64 13.41
C SER A 29 -3.19 14.05 14.82
N GLY A 30 -1.90 14.29 15.01
CA GLY A 30 -1.29 14.57 16.32
C GLY A 30 -1.30 13.38 17.31
N ILE A 31 -1.77 12.21 16.88
CA ILE A 31 -1.81 11.00 17.71
C ILE A 31 -0.40 10.43 17.81
N ARG A 32 0.14 10.34 19.04
CA ARG A 32 1.49 9.78 19.29
C ARG A 32 1.50 8.27 19.45
N ASN A 33 0.46 7.71 20.05
CA ASN A 33 0.32 6.27 20.30
C ASN A 33 -1.13 5.86 20.01
N GLY A 34 -1.31 4.83 19.20
CA GLY A 34 -2.63 4.36 18.80
C GLY A 34 -2.55 3.34 17.67
N ILE A 35 -3.71 3.02 17.09
CA ILE A 35 -3.81 2.09 15.97
C ILE A 35 -4.24 2.87 14.72
N CYS A 36 -3.52 2.66 13.62
CA CYS A 36 -3.94 3.11 12.29
C CYS A 36 -4.63 1.94 11.58
N SER A 37 -5.89 2.12 11.20
CA SER A 37 -6.60 1.16 10.36
C SER A 37 -6.67 1.70 8.94
N LEU A 38 -6.19 0.91 7.98
CA LEU A 38 -6.25 1.22 6.57
C LEU A 38 -7.28 0.33 5.89
N TYR A 39 -8.04 0.93 4.99
CA TYR A 39 -9.09 0.27 4.22
C TYR A 39 -9.04 0.77 2.78
N VAL A 40 -9.15 -0.16 1.84
CA VAL A 40 -9.27 0.13 0.42
C VAL A 40 -10.65 -0.28 -0.06
N GLN A 41 -11.28 0.59 -0.85
CA GLN A 41 -12.62 0.36 -1.38
C GLN A 41 -12.51 -0.35 -2.74
N GLY A 42 -13.13 -1.53 -2.85
CA GLY A 42 -13.29 -2.26 -4.11
C GLY A 42 -12.84 -3.71 -4.02
N ALA A 43 -13.47 -4.59 -4.80
CA ALA A 43 -13.08 -6.01 -4.89
C ALA A 43 -11.79 -6.23 -5.69
N THR A 44 -11.34 -5.19 -6.40
CA THR A 44 -10.23 -5.18 -7.36
C THR A 44 -9.00 -4.44 -6.83
N ALA A 45 -8.94 -4.22 -5.52
CA ALA A 45 -7.82 -3.55 -4.88
C ALA A 45 -7.50 -4.23 -3.55
N ALA A 46 -6.22 -4.27 -3.21
CA ALA A 46 -5.72 -4.87 -1.99
C ALA A 46 -4.75 -3.92 -1.28
N LEU A 47 -4.67 -4.04 0.05
CA LEU A 47 -3.63 -3.38 0.84
C LEU A 47 -2.59 -4.42 1.25
N MET A 48 -1.34 -4.02 1.19
CA MET A 48 -0.20 -4.86 1.53
C MET A 48 0.83 -4.02 2.30
N ILE A 49 1.56 -4.66 3.22
CA ILE A 49 2.70 -4.07 3.91
C ILE A 49 3.94 -4.86 3.51
N GLN A 50 5.00 -4.21 3.04
CA GLN A 50 6.26 -4.84 2.63
C GLN A 50 7.45 -3.98 3.07
N GLU A 51 8.58 -4.62 3.38
CA GLU A 51 9.79 -3.96 3.91
C GLU A 51 10.92 -3.85 2.86
N ASN A 52 11.05 -4.83 1.96
CA ASN A 52 12.14 -4.91 1.01
C ASN A 52 11.71 -4.45 -0.40
N TRP A 53 11.63 -3.13 -0.61
CA TRP A 53 11.18 -2.54 -1.88
C TRP A 53 12.36 -2.23 -2.81
N ASP A 54 12.78 -3.21 -3.61
CA ASP A 54 13.56 -2.98 -4.82
C ASP A 54 12.62 -2.91 -6.05
N ASP A 55 13.03 -2.21 -7.11
CA ASP A 55 12.29 -2.05 -8.37
C ASP A 55 11.78 -3.37 -9.00
N SER A 56 12.36 -4.52 -8.62
CA SER A 56 11.97 -5.87 -9.06
C SER A 56 10.76 -6.43 -8.32
N VAL A 57 10.56 -6.07 -7.05
CA VAL A 57 9.55 -6.67 -6.16
C VAL A 57 8.11 -6.42 -6.61
N PRO A 58 7.74 -5.22 -7.10
CA PRO A 58 6.39 -5.00 -7.63
C PRO A 58 6.04 -5.94 -8.78
N ARG A 59 6.99 -6.24 -9.66
CA ARG A 59 6.75 -7.10 -10.83
C ARG A 59 6.54 -8.55 -10.41
N ASP A 60 7.30 -9.04 -9.45
CA ASP A 60 7.19 -10.41 -8.98
C ASP A 60 5.90 -10.64 -8.19
N VAL A 61 5.48 -9.68 -7.36
CA VAL A 61 4.19 -9.73 -6.66
C VAL A 61 3.04 -9.76 -7.65
N LEU A 62 3.03 -8.87 -8.64
CA LEU A 62 2.00 -8.88 -9.69
C LEU A 62 1.98 -10.21 -10.46
N LYS A 63 3.16 -10.72 -10.83
CA LYS A 63 3.29 -12.00 -11.53
C LYS A 63 2.77 -13.17 -10.70
N MET A 64 3.04 -13.20 -9.40
CA MET A 64 2.51 -14.21 -8.50
C MET A 64 0.98 -14.14 -8.43
N MET A 65 0.42 -12.93 -8.29
CA MET A 65 -1.03 -12.73 -8.25
C MET A 65 -1.71 -13.18 -9.54
N CYS A 66 -1.11 -12.88 -10.70
CA CYS A 66 -1.59 -13.34 -12.00
C CYS A 66 -1.58 -14.87 -12.15
N ASN A 67 -0.70 -15.59 -11.45
CA ASN A 67 -0.68 -17.05 -11.46
C ASN A 67 -1.77 -17.68 -10.59
N ILE A 68 -2.26 -16.96 -9.57
CA ILE A 68 -3.25 -17.47 -8.62
C ILE A 68 -4.67 -17.32 -9.16
N ASP A 69 -4.99 -16.18 -9.78
CA ASP A 69 -6.27 -15.96 -10.45
C ASP A 69 -6.10 -15.27 -11.81
N PRO A 70 -6.04 -16.05 -12.90
CA PRO A 70 -5.85 -15.51 -14.24
C PRO A 70 -7.12 -14.91 -14.86
N ARG A 71 -8.31 -15.01 -14.22
CA ARG A 71 -9.60 -14.68 -14.87
C ARG A 71 -10.19 -13.34 -14.43
N GLU A 72 -9.83 -12.82 -13.26
CA GLU A 72 -10.34 -11.56 -12.69
C GLU A 72 -9.24 -10.49 -12.57
N GLN A 73 -8.60 -10.14 -13.71
CA GLN A 73 -7.48 -9.19 -13.76
C GLN A 73 -7.94 -7.71 -13.69
N ARG A 74 -8.20 -7.26 -12.47
CA ARG A 74 -8.06 -5.87 -12.02
C ARG A 74 -7.60 -5.95 -10.57
N THR A 75 -6.29 -5.93 -10.34
CA THR A 75 -5.80 -5.89 -8.96
C THR A 75 -4.81 -4.76 -8.80
N VAL A 76 -5.25 -3.74 -8.08
CA VAL A 76 -4.41 -2.62 -7.66
C VAL A 76 -3.93 -2.93 -6.25
N VAL A 77 -2.64 -3.18 -6.10
CA VAL A 77 -2.06 -3.42 -4.79
C VAL A 77 -1.53 -2.09 -4.27
N VAL A 78 -2.02 -1.71 -3.11
CA VAL A 78 -1.61 -0.47 -2.45
C VAL A 78 -0.69 -0.86 -1.30
N THR A 79 0.54 -0.37 -1.34
CA THR A 79 1.55 -0.74 -0.36
C THR A 79 1.74 0.34 0.70
N VAL A 80 2.02 -0.10 1.92
CA VAL A 80 2.62 0.71 2.97
C VAL A 80 3.95 0.08 3.31
N LEU A 81 5.03 0.83 3.13
CA LEU A 81 6.35 0.43 3.57
C LEU A 81 6.40 0.46 5.08
N GLY A 82 6.86 -0.64 5.68
CA GLY A 82 7.36 -0.60 7.05
C GLY A 82 8.55 0.36 7.08
N ASP A 83 8.61 1.26 8.07
CA ASP A 83 9.84 2.03 8.27
C ASP A 83 10.94 1.04 8.66
N GLU A 84 12.02 0.95 7.89
CA GLU A 84 13.28 0.35 8.36
C GLU A 84 13.97 1.23 9.43
N GLY A 85 13.37 2.35 9.81
CA GLY A 85 13.89 3.27 10.82
C GLY A 85 13.42 2.95 12.23
N TYR A 86 13.92 1.88 12.83
CA TYR A 86 14.38 1.97 14.23
C TYR A 86 15.88 2.32 14.19
N GLU A 87 16.22 3.53 13.73
CA GLU A 87 17.45 4.14 14.23
C GLU A 87 17.19 4.54 15.67
N ASN A 88 17.63 3.66 16.58
CA ASN A 88 17.91 4.01 17.96
C ASN A 88 18.96 5.13 17.94
N GLU A 89 18.56 6.37 18.24
CA GLU A 89 19.05 7.26 19.32
C GLU A 89 18.58 8.71 19.10
#